data_AF-A0A2P5DNS4-F1
#
_entry.id   AF-A0A2P5DNS4-F1
#
_cell.length_a   1.000
_cell.length_b   1.000
_cell.length_c   1.000
_cell.angle_alpha   90.00
_cell.angle_beta   90.00
_cell.angle_gamma   90.00
#
_symmetry.space_group_name_H-M   'P 1'
#
loop_
_entity.id
_entity.type
_entity.pdbx_description
1 polymer ?
#
loop_
_entity_poly.entity_id
_entity_poly.type
_entity_poly.pdbx_seq_one_letter_code
_entity_poly.pdbx_strand_id
1 'polypeptide(L)'
;MVDLKRELATLQEMLPSQENLRKENDLHCSLIEKLIREELHWCQKSRVRWLTKDDNCTKFFFISTLTRRWRNSIDYIKDNSGTWLNSWQSISYTLLQKLQSIYCPFSANLYPYSSDTTLSDIILPIISEEENLTLCTIPEFDEIKDTLFGMGSIKAPRPDGIPILFYKHY
;
A
#
# COMPACT_ATOMS: atom_id res chain seq x y z
N MET A 1 -0.78 21.58 -9.73
CA MET A 1 -1.78 21.55 -10.84
C MET A 1 -2.61 22.83 -10.87
N VAL A 2 -3.10 23.31 -9.72
CA VAL A 2 -3.83 24.59 -9.60
C VAL A 2 -3.02 25.76 -10.13
N ASP A 3 -1.73 25.83 -9.80
CA ASP A 3 -0.87 26.94 -10.25
C ASP A 3 -0.65 26.92 -11.76
N LEU A 4 -0.39 25.75 -12.36
CA LEU A 4 -0.26 25.62 -13.83
C LEU A 4 -1.55 26.00 -14.57
N LYS A 5 -2.72 25.60 -14.03
CA LYS A 5 -4.02 25.96 -14.63
C LYS A 5 -4.28 27.46 -14.51
N ARG A 6 -3.89 28.08 -13.38
CA ARG A 6 -4.00 29.52 -13.17
C ARG A 6 -3.08 30.28 -14.11
N GLU A 7 -1.83 29.85 -14.25
CA GLU A 7 -0.84 30.46 -15.13
C GLU A 7 -1.25 30.36 -16.61
N LEU A 8 -1.76 29.20 -17.03
CA LEU A 8 -2.32 29.00 -18.35
C LEU A 8 -3.52 29.94 -18.60
N ALA A 9 -4.44 30.05 -17.64
CA ALA A 9 -5.59 30.96 -17.74
C ALA A 9 -5.15 32.43 -17.87
N THR A 10 -4.18 32.87 -17.06
CA THR A 10 -3.66 34.24 -17.15
C THR A 10 -2.99 34.52 -18.49
N LEU A 11 -2.36 33.51 -19.10
CA LEU A 11 -1.69 33.65 -20.38
C LEU A 11 -2.68 33.69 -21.56
N GLN A 12 -3.79 32.95 -21.45
CA GLN A 12 -4.88 32.96 -22.42
C GLN A 12 -5.67 34.27 -22.47
N GLU A 13 -5.61 35.07 -21.41
CA GLU A 13 -6.17 36.43 -21.37
C GLU A 13 -5.26 37.48 -22.04
N MET A 14 -3.99 37.15 -22.32
CA MET A 14 -3.05 38.05 -22.98
C MET A 14 -3.24 38.04 -24.49
N LEU A 15 -2.77 39.12 -25.15
CA LEU A 15 -2.75 39.17 -26.61
C LEU A 15 -1.90 38.04 -27.20
N PRO A 16 -2.33 37.42 -28.32
CA PRO A 16 -1.57 36.38 -28.97
C PRO A 16 -0.25 36.96 -29.52
N SER A 17 0.86 36.41 -29.02
CA SER A 17 2.21 36.70 -29.49
C SER A 17 2.96 35.38 -29.70
N GLN A 18 3.99 35.38 -30.54
CA GLN A 18 4.82 34.20 -30.77
C GLN A 18 5.39 33.63 -29.45
N GLU A 19 5.72 34.51 -28.51
CA GLU A 19 6.25 34.13 -27.19
C GLU A 19 5.15 33.55 -26.30
N ASN A 20 3.96 34.15 -26.28
CA ASN A 20 2.82 33.67 -25.51
C ASN A 20 2.38 32.28 -26.02
N LEU A 21 2.27 32.09 -27.34
CA LEU A 21 1.91 30.79 -27.92
C LEU A 21 2.92 29.68 -27.59
N ARG A 22 4.22 30.00 -27.49
CA ARG A 22 5.24 29.04 -27.06
C ARG A 22 5.06 28.66 -25.59
N LYS A 23 4.94 29.66 -24.72
CA LYS A 23 4.71 29.46 -23.28
C LYS A 23 3.41 28.69 -23.01
N GLU A 24 2.36 28.96 -23.78
CA GLU A 24 1.08 28.23 -23.69
C GLU A 24 1.27 26.74 -23.98
N ASN A 25 1.97 26.40 -25.07
CA ASN A 25 2.26 25.01 -25.43
C ASN A 25 3.10 24.31 -24.34
N ASP A 26 4.14 24.97 -23.82
CA ASP A 26 4.98 24.41 -22.77
C ASP A 26 4.18 24.13 -21.48
N LEU A 27 3.30 25.07 -21.09
CA LEU A 27 2.40 24.91 -19.95
C LEU A 27 1.40 23.77 -20.17
N HIS A 28 0.85 23.64 -21.39
CA HIS A 28 -0.01 22.51 -21.75
C HIS A 28 0.70 21.18 -21.63
N CYS A 29 1.91 21.05 -22.17
CA CYS A 29 2.72 19.84 -22.05
C CYS A 29 2.98 19.48 -20.58
N SER A 30 3.38 20.46 -19.76
CA SER A 30 3.62 20.24 -18.33
C SER A 30 2.34 19.85 -17.57
N LEU A 31 1.21 20.45 -17.92
CA LEU A 31 -0.09 20.12 -17.31
C LEU A 31 -0.51 18.70 -17.66
N ILE A 32 -0.41 18.30 -18.92
CA ILE A 32 -0.72 16.94 -19.39
C ILE A 32 0.15 15.92 -18.67
N GLU A 33 1.46 16.18 -18.58
CA GLU A 33 2.38 15.29 -17.87
C GLU A 33 1.98 15.11 -16.40
N LYS A 34 1.66 16.20 -15.69
CA LYS A 34 1.20 16.12 -14.29
C LYS A 34 -0.12 15.35 -14.15
N LEU A 35 -1.05 15.51 -15.09
CA LEU A 35 -2.31 14.76 -15.10
C LEU A 35 -2.08 13.26 -15.27
N ILE A 36 -1.23 12.86 -16.22
CA ILE A 36 -0.86 11.46 -16.44
C ILE A 36 -0.22 10.84 -15.19
N ARG A 37 0.70 11.56 -14.53
CA ARG A 37 1.34 11.08 -13.30
C ARG A 37 0.33 10.88 -12.17
N GLU A 38 -0.63 11.78 -12.03
CA GLU A 38 -1.69 11.65 -11.02
C GLU A 38 -2.64 10.48 -11.31
N GLU A 39 -2.97 10.25 -12.59
CA GLU A 39 -3.78 9.11 -13.02
C GLU A 39 -3.14 7.78 -12.64
N LEU A 40 -1.86 7.63 -12.97
CA LEU A 40 -1.09 6.44 -12.61
C LEU A 40 -1.06 6.22 -11.08
N HIS A 41 -0.87 7.30 -10.31
CA HIS A 41 -0.87 7.24 -8.85
C HIS A 41 -2.19 6.71 -8.27
N TRP A 42 -3.32 7.24 -8.72
CA TRP A 42 -4.64 6.85 -8.22
C TRP A 42 -5.07 5.46 -8.71
N CYS A 43 -4.72 5.11 -9.95
CA CYS A 43 -4.91 3.76 -10.48
C CYS A 43 -4.22 2.72 -9.58
N GLN A 44 -2.91 2.91 -9.30
CA GLN A 44 -2.14 2.01 -8.46
C GLN A 44 -2.71 1.91 -7.03
N LYS A 45 -3.09 3.03 -6.42
CA LYS A 45 -3.67 3.06 -5.07
C LYS A 45 -5.03 2.37 -4.96
N SER A 46 -5.87 2.46 -5.99
CA SER A 46 -7.22 1.88 -5.97
C SER A 46 -7.22 0.35 -5.89
N ARG A 47 -6.14 -0.30 -6.37
CA ARG A 47 -5.99 -1.76 -6.54
C ARG A 47 -7.05 -2.38 -7.47
N VAL A 48 -7.69 -1.60 -8.33
CA VAL A 48 -8.66 -2.08 -9.34
C VAL A 48 -7.91 -2.60 -10.56
N ARG A 49 -8.27 -3.80 -11.07
CA ARG A 49 -7.52 -4.50 -12.13
C ARG A 49 -8.22 -4.61 -13.48
N TRP A 50 -9.52 -4.32 -13.54
CA TRP A 50 -10.37 -4.60 -14.71
C TRP A 50 -10.68 -3.36 -15.56
N LEU A 51 -10.34 -2.16 -15.08
CA LEU A 51 -10.53 -0.94 -15.85
C LEU A 51 -9.46 -0.85 -16.95
N THR A 52 -9.88 -1.09 -18.18
CA THR A 52 -9.12 -0.74 -19.39
C THR A 52 -9.20 0.76 -19.60
N LYS A 53 -8.07 1.38 -19.97
CA LYS A 53 -7.88 2.83 -20.14
C LYS A 53 -9.01 3.45 -20.97
N ASP A 54 -9.98 4.05 -20.31
CA ASP A 54 -10.91 5.01 -20.89
C ASP A 54 -11.12 6.14 -19.87
N ASP A 55 -10.40 7.22 -20.17
CA ASP A 55 -10.37 8.59 -19.67
C ASP A 55 -10.36 8.93 -18.16
N ASN A 56 -9.28 9.64 -17.79
CA ASN A 56 -9.02 10.43 -16.57
C ASN A 56 -9.07 9.71 -15.22
N CYS A 57 -8.46 10.34 -14.20
CA CYS A 57 -8.68 10.05 -12.78
C CYS A 57 -10.17 10.20 -12.45
N THR A 58 -11.00 9.24 -12.86
CA THR A 58 -12.43 9.33 -12.73
C THR A 58 -12.78 9.50 -11.26
N LYS A 59 -13.90 10.18 -11.02
CA LYS A 59 -14.54 10.24 -9.71
C LYS A 59 -14.60 8.84 -9.06
N PHE A 60 -14.67 7.78 -9.87
CA PHE A 60 -14.56 6.39 -9.44
C PHE A 60 -13.25 6.04 -8.69
N PHE A 61 -12.06 6.36 -9.20
CA PHE A 61 -10.80 6.03 -8.50
C PHE A 61 -10.69 6.74 -7.14
N PHE A 62 -11.09 8.00 -7.10
CA PHE A 62 -11.16 8.78 -5.86
C PHE A 62 -12.19 8.20 -4.89
N ILE A 63 -13.40 7.90 -5.34
CA ILE A 63 -14.43 7.28 -4.50
C ILE A 63 -13.99 5.90 -4.02
N SER A 64 -13.36 5.09 -4.87
CA SER A 64 -12.89 3.76 -4.50
C SER A 64 -11.82 3.83 -3.41
N THR A 65 -10.82 4.69 -3.58
CA THR A 65 -9.78 4.90 -2.55
C THR A 65 -10.36 5.48 -1.26
N LEU A 66 -11.28 6.43 -1.34
CA LEU A 66 -11.98 7.00 -0.19
C LEU A 66 -12.83 5.95 0.54
N THR A 67 -13.61 5.16 -0.20
CA THR A 67 -14.43 4.07 0.32
C THR A 67 -13.57 3.03 1.05
N ARG A 68 -12.41 2.67 0.48
CA ARG A 68 -11.47 1.76 1.14
C ARG A 68 -10.87 2.36 2.40
N ARG A 69 -10.50 3.65 2.37
CA ARG A 69 -10.00 4.37 3.55
C ARG A 69 -11.06 4.37 4.65
N TRP A 70 -12.31 4.69 4.33
CA TRP A 70 -13.42 4.67 5.29
C TRP A 70 -13.69 3.28 5.84
N ARG A 71 -13.77 2.25 4.99
CA ARG A 71 -13.97 0.86 5.44
C ARG A 71 -12.85 0.34 6.33
N ASN A 72 -11.62 0.81 6.11
CA ASN A 72 -10.46 0.41 6.90
C ASN A 72 -10.20 1.36 8.09
N SER A 73 -10.99 2.42 8.24
CA SER A 73 -10.86 3.33 9.37
C SER A 73 -11.49 2.70 10.60
N ILE A 74 -10.78 2.76 11.71
CA ILE A 74 -11.32 2.40 13.02
C ILE A 74 -11.58 3.71 13.75
N ASP A 75 -12.79 4.22 13.60
CA ASP A 75 -13.17 5.52 14.18
C ASP A 75 -13.59 5.39 15.65
N TYR A 76 -14.16 4.23 16.01
CA TYR A 76 -14.60 3.95 17.36
C TYR A 76 -14.32 2.49 17.72
N ILE A 77 -13.85 2.27 18.95
CA ILE A 77 -13.83 0.93 19.57
C ILE A 77 -14.46 1.01 20.95
N LYS A 78 -14.99 -0.12 21.42
CA LYS A 78 -15.48 -0.24 22.79
C LYS A 78 -14.40 -0.92 23.64
N ASP A 79 -14.01 -0.30 24.75
CA ASP A 79 -13.05 -0.88 25.66
C ASP A 79 -13.68 -1.98 26.55
N ASN A 80 -12.86 -2.60 27.40
CA ASN A 80 -13.32 -3.67 28.29
C ASN A 80 -14.31 -3.17 29.38
N SER A 81 -14.31 -1.87 29.72
CA SER A 81 -15.31 -1.26 30.61
C SER A 81 -16.63 -0.93 29.90
N GLY A 82 -16.69 -1.11 28.59
CA GLY A 82 -17.85 -0.79 27.79
C GLY A 82 -17.93 0.67 27.35
N THR A 83 -16.87 1.45 27.54
CA THR A 83 -16.78 2.85 27.10
C THR A 83 -16.35 2.92 25.64
N TRP A 84 -16.99 3.81 24.87
CA TRP A 84 -16.60 4.08 23.49
C TRP A 84 -15.39 5.02 23.45
N LEU A 85 -14.34 4.61 22.74
CA LEU A 85 -13.12 5.37 22.49
C LEU A 85 -13.10 5.86 21.05
N ASN A 86 -12.67 7.09 20.82
CA ASN A 86 -12.68 7.74 19.51
C ASN A 86 -11.40 8.51 19.17
N SER A 87 -10.39 8.48 20.04
CA SER A 87 -9.10 9.11 19.77
C SER A 87 -8.09 8.07 19.32
N TRP A 88 -7.25 8.41 18.35
CA TRP A 88 -6.25 7.48 17.80
C TRP A 88 -5.32 6.92 18.89
N GLN A 89 -4.91 7.75 19.85
CA GLN A 89 -4.05 7.35 20.97
C GLN A 89 -4.74 6.32 21.87
N SER A 90 -6.01 6.55 22.24
CA SER A 90 -6.76 5.63 23.10
C SER A 90 -7.08 4.32 22.38
N ILE A 91 -7.54 4.39 21.13
CA ILE A 91 -7.82 3.23 20.27
C ILE A 91 -6.55 2.38 20.12
N SER A 92 -5.42 2.99 19.77
CA SER A 92 -4.13 2.31 19.62
C SER A 92 -3.69 1.65 20.92
N TYR A 93 -3.75 2.37 22.04
CA TYR A 93 -3.35 1.85 23.33
C TYR A 93 -4.20 0.66 23.77
N THR A 94 -5.53 0.78 23.67
CA THR A 94 -6.47 -0.29 24.04
C THR A 94 -6.33 -1.51 23.14
N LEU A 95 -6.12 -1.33 21.83
CA LEU A 95 -5.82 -2.44 20.92
C LEU A 95 -4.52 -3.15 21.33
N LEU A 96 -3.45 -2.40 21.58
CA LEU A 96 -2.17 -2.97 22.02
C LEU A 96 -2.33 -3.75 23.32
N GLN A 97 -2.98 -3.17 24.33
CA GLN A 97 -3.25 -3.85 25.59
C GLN A 97 -4.08 -5.11 25.39
N LYS A 98 -5.12 -5.07 24.54
CA LYS A 98 -5.95 -6.24 24.28
C LYS A 98 -5.17 -7.34 23.57
N LEU A 99 -4.40 -7.00 22.54
CA LEU A 99 -3.52 -7.94 21.85
C LEU A 99 -2.49 -8.53 22.82
N GLN A 100 -1.85 -7.71 23.65
CA GLN A 100 -0.96 -8.18 24.72
C GLN A 100 -1.69 -9.13 25.67
N SER A 101 -2.92 -8.84 26.08
CA SER A 101 -3.66 -9.75 26.97
C SER A 101 -4.02 -11.10 26.32
N ILE A 102 -4.22 -11.13 24.99
CA ILE A 102 -4.55 -12.35 24.25
C ILE A 102 -3.28 -13.17 23.98
N TYR A 103 -2.22 -12.50 23.54
CA TYR A 103 -1.00 -13.14 23.04
C TYR A 103 0.13 -13.20 24.08
N CYS A 104 0.00 -12.49 25.20
CA CYS A 104 0.91 -12.49 26.34
C CYS A 104 0.11 -12.44 27.67
N PRO A 105 -0.75 -13.44 27.96
CA PRO A 105 -1.68 -13.35 29.10
C PRO A 105 -0.99 -13.39 30.48
N PHE A 106 0.31 -13.69 30.55
CA PHE A 106 1.00 -14.00 31.80
C PHE A 106 2.47 -13.56 31.76
N SER A 107 2.79 -12.41 32.37
CA SER A 107 4.16 -12.03 32.72
C SER A 107 4.53 -12.44 34.16
N ALA A 108 3.86 -13.44 34.73
CA ALA A 108 4.13 -13.91 36.08
C ALA A 108 3.95 -15.43 36.20
N ASN A 109 4.99 -16.21 35.90
CA ASN A 109 5.13 -17.61 36.36
C ASN A 109 4.25 -18.71 35.73
N LEU A 110 4.08 -18.75 34.41
CA LEU A 110 3.51 -19.94 33.73
C LEU A 110 4.30 -20.32 32.48
N TYR A 111 5.55 -20.73 32.68
CA TYR A 111 5.96 -21.98 32.05
C TYR A 111 5.88 -23.05 33.16
N PRO A 112 4.79 -23.85 33.23
CA PRO A 112 4.85 -25.16 33.89
C PRO A 112 5.67 -26.15 33.04
N TYR A 113 6.23 -25.68 31.94
CA TYR A 113 7.26 -26.37 31.20
C TYR A 113 8.59 -26.10 31.89
N SER A 114 9.24 -27.19 32.31
CA SER A 114 10.65 -27.18 32.63
C SER A 114 11.40 -26.40 31.55
N SER A 115 12.52 -25.80 31.90
CA SER A 115 13.47 -25.19 30.95
C SER A 115 13.90 -26.11 29.78
N ASP A 116 13.42 -27.36 29.75
CA ASP A 116 13.66 -28.39 28.74
C ASP A 116 12.55 -28.52 27.68
N THR A 117 11.41 -27.85 27.81
CA THR A 117 10.36 -28.00 26.80
C THR A 117 10.63 -27.14 25.60
N THR A 118 10.81 -27.80 24.48
CA THR A 118 11.10 -27.16 23.20
C THR A 118 9.81 -26.89 22.44
N LEU A 119 9.84 -25.95 21.50
CA LEU A 119 8.70 -25.71 20.60
C LEU A 119 8.25 -26.99 19.86
N SER A 120 9.15 -27.97 19.71
CA SER A 120 8.88 -29.28 19.12
C SER A 120 7.88 -30.12 19.92
N ASP A 121 7.73 -29.88 21.22
CA ASP A 121 6.78 -30.59 22.08
C ASP A 121 5.34 -30.02 21.97
N ILE A 122 5.20 -28.81 21.42
CA ILE A 122 3.93 -28.08 21.30
C ILE A 122 3.45 -28.04 19.86
N ILE A 123 4.37 -27.85 18.91
CA ILE A 123 4.09 -27.76 17.48
C ILE A 123 4.56 -29.05 16.85
N LEU A 124 3.61 -29.95 16.60
CA LEU A 124 3.89 -31.18 15.86
C LEU A 124 4.23 -30.82 14.40
N PRO A 125 5.27 -31.44 13.82
CA PRO A 125 5.62 -31.23 12.43
C PRO A 125 4.45 -31.69 11.54
N ILE A 126 3.89 -30.74 10.79
CA ILE A 126 2.83 -30.99 9.80
C ILE A 126 3.38 -31.21 8.39
N ILE A 127 4.67 -30.97 8.20
CA ILE A 127 5.41 -31.23 6.97
C ILE A 127 6.43 -32.32 7.25
N SER A 128 6.66 -33.18 6.26
CA SER A 128 7.71 -34.17 6.27
C SER A 128 9.10 -33.52 6.28
N GLU A 129 10.10 -34.28 6.71
CA GLU A 129 11.50 -33.82 6.66
C GLU A 129 11.95 -33.50 5.24
N GLU A 130 11.48 -34.27 4.25
CA GLU A 130 11.74 -34.05 2.83
C GLU A 130 11.15 -32.72 2.32
N GLU A 131 9.91 -32.40 2.69
CA GLU A 131 9.28 -31.11 2.38
C GLU A 131 10.02 -29.96 3.05
N ASN A 132 10.43 -30.13 4.31
CA ASN A 132 11.17 -29.10 5.03
C ASN A 132 12.55 -28.83 4.41
N LEU A 133 13.27 -29.88 4.00
CA LEU A 133 14.51 -29.75 3.25
C LEU A 133 14.30 -28.98 1.95
N THR A 134 13.22 -29.29 1.22
CA THR A 134 12.86 -28.63 -0.03
C THR A 134 12.54 -27.14 0.20
N LEU A 135 11.75 -26.79 1.23
CA LEU A 135 11.40 -25.40 1.56
C LEU A 135 12.60 -24.57 2.05
N CYS A 136 13.60 -25.22 2.64
CA CYS A 136 14.84 -24.58 3.11
C CYS A 136 15.90 -24.44 2.01
N THR A 137 15.65 -24.96 0.79
CA THR A 137 16.60 -24.80 -0.31
C THR A 137 16.76 -23.33 -0.70
N ILE A 138 17.97 -22.98 -1.15
CA ILE A 138 18.19 -21.67 -1.75
C ILE A 138 17.49 -21.68 -3.10
N PRO A 139 16.59 -20.72 -3.38
CA PRO A 139 15.87 -20.70 -4.65
C PRO A 139 16.84 -20.54 -5.81
N GLU A 140 16.55 -21.23 -6.91
CA GLU A 140 17.38 -21.16 -8.10
C GLU A 140 17.25 -19.80 -8.80
N PHE A 141 18.26 -19.43 -9.59
CA PHE A 141 18.22 -18.18 -10.34
C PHE A 141 16.99 -18.09 -11.24
N ASP A 142 16.63 -19.19 -11.92
CA ASP A 142 15.46 -19.24 -12.79
C ASP A 142 14.15 -19.12 -11.99
N GLU A 143 14.05 -19.73 -10.81
CA GLU A 143 12.90 -19.56 -9.92
C GLU A 143 12.74 -18.10 -9.47
N ILE A 144 13.84 -17.45 -9.05
CA ILE A 144 13.84 -16.03 -8.67
C ILE A 144 13.41 -15.18 -9.86
N LYS A 145 13.91 -15.47 -11.05
CA LYS A 145 13.57 -14.75 -12.27
C LYS A 145 12.09 -14.95 -12.62
N ASP A 146 11.62 -16.17 -12.69
CA ASP A 146 10.24 -16.50 -13.07
C ASP A 146 9.24 -15.92 -12.08
N THR A 147 9.53 -16.01 -10.79
CA THR A 147 8.70 -15.38 -9.75
C THR A 147 8.69 -13.86 -9.90
N LEU A 148 9.85 -13.21 -10.06
CA LEU A 148 9.95 -11.76 -10.25
C LEU A 148 9.20 -11.29 -11.52
N PHE A 149 9.39 -11.97 -12.65
CA PHE A 149 8.77 -11.63 -13.92
C PHE A 149 7.28 -12.01 -13.98
N GLY A 150 6.83 -12.97 -13.18
CA GLY A 150 5.41 -13.31 -12.97
C GLY A 150 4.66 -12.32 -12.06
N MET A 151 5.37 -11.53 -11.24
CA MET A 151 4.73 -10.49 -10.43
C MET A 151 4.18 -9.35 -11.30
N GLY A 152 3.05 -8.74 -10.91
CA GLY A 152 2.47 -7.62 -11.67
C GLY A 152 3.31 -6.35 -11.55
N SER A 153 3.76 -5.79 -12.68
CA SER A 153 4.76 -4.70 -12.72
C SER A 153 4.31 -3.41 -12.00
N ILE A 154 3.03 -3.08 -12.05
CA ILE A 154 2.43 -1.87 -11.43
C ILE A 154 1.68 -2.18 -10.13
N LYS A 155 2.00 -3.28 -9.44
CA LYS A 155 1.44 -3.54 -8.10
C LYS A 155 1.89 -2.46 -7.11
N ALA A 156 1.14 -2.31 -6.02
CA ALA A 156 1.49 -1.38 -4.96
C ALA A 156 2.90 -1.70 -4.43
N PRO A 157 3.76 -0.68 -4.24
CA PRO A 157 5.14 -0.88 -3.81
C PRO A 157 5.18 -1.36 -2.36
N ARG A 158 6.33 -1.93 -1.99
CA ARG A 158 6.67 -2.26 -0.60
C ARG A 158 6.99 -0.97 0.17
N PRO A 159 7.32 -1.04 1.47
CA PRO A 159 7.72 0.12 2.26
C PRO A 159 8.89 0.92 1.67
N ASP A 160 9.68 0.31 0.78
CA ASP A 160 10.76 0.92 0.00
C ASP A 160 10.27 1.91 -1.08
N GLY A 161 8.99 1.86 -1.46
CA GLY A 161 8.41 2.71 -2.49
C GLY A 161 8.76 2.30 -3.92
N ILE A 162 9.48 1.19 -4.13
CA ILE A 162 9.97 0.76 -5.44
C ILE A 162 8.97 -0.21 -6.08
N PRO A 163 8.44 0.06 -7.28
CA PRO A 163 7.54 -0.87 -7.96
C PRO A 163 8.32 -2.04 -8.58
N ILE A 164 7.67 -3.19 -8.73
CA ILE A 164 8.25 -4.38 -9.36
C ILE A 164 8.76 -4.08 -10.79
N LEU A 165 8.13 -3.15 -11.50
CA LEU A 165 8.57 -2.69 -12.82
C LEU A 165 10.05 -2.30 -12.86
N PHE A 166 10.58 -1.70 -11.79
CA PHE A 166 11.97 -1.29 -11.72
C PHE A 166 12.91 -2.49 -11.91
N TYR A 167 12.74 -3.52 -11.09
CA TYR A 167 13.57 -4.74 -11.11
C TYR A 167 13.41 -5.59 -12.38
N LYS A 168 12.36 -5.36 -13.17
CA LYS A 168 12.18 -6.03 -14.47
C LYS A 168 12.93 -5.35 -15.61
N HIS A 169 13.25 -4.07 -15.46
CA HIS A 169 13.80 -3.23 -16.53
C HIS A 169 15.22 -2.73 -16.26
N TYR A 170 15.60 -2.57 -15.01
CA TYR A 170 16.89 -2.07 -14.55
C TYR A 170 17.57 -3.11 -13.66
#